data_AF-A0A6C0I5M6-F1
#
_entry.id   AF-A0A6C0I5M6-F1
#
_cell.length_a   1.000
_cell.length_b   1.000
_cell.length_c   1.000
_cell.angle_alpha   90.00
_cell.angle_beta   90.00
_cell.angle_gamma   90.00
#
_symmetry.space_group_name_H-M   'P 1'
#
loop_
_entity.id
_entity.type
_entity.pdbx_description
1 polymer ?
#
loop_
_entity_poly.entity_id
_entity_poly.type
_entity_poly.pdbx_seq_one_letter_code
_entity_poly.pdbx_strand_id
1 'polypeptide(L)'
;MTSYENLIRTLLANRCLTQYQSNIFKKEKEEEEDDFGESLLSNIEDSELWRTIFMDRSINTLLQHYANIMTTTITHSLPILAIPTFQEYIDKMINIRTLGPSDYQRFVQSMKDQTFRRNMTEKYEKAIFQDQIKNHIIYIVRLYLLFHTKYSNYFTTDEMCYLAEEAINMIPYFEHISEKGWYLDALDNAVTDDQIELDACITIRNLFL
;
A
#
# COMPACT_ATOMS: atom_id res chain seq x y z
N MET A 1 -11.22 14.41 -2.46
CA MET A 1 -10.04 13.80 -1.86
C MET A 1 -9.21 14.90 -1.21
N THR A 2 -8.74 14.75 0.03
CA THR A 2 -7.98 15.82 0.71
C THR A 2 -6.54 15.87 0.19
N SER A 3 -5.93 17.07 0.14
CA SER A 3 -4.52 17.26 -0.25
C SER A 3 -3.58 16.32 0.52
N TYR A 4 -3.88 16.07 1.80
CA TYR A 4 -3.12 15.16 2.66
C TYR A 4 -3.30 13.66 2.35
N GLU A 5 -4.50 13.19 1.99
CA GLU A 5 -4.71 11.79 1.57
C GLU A 5 -3.92 11.50 0.28
N ASN A 6 -3.95 12.43 -0.67
CA ASN A 6 -3.16 12.37 -1.90
C ASN A 6 -1.67 12.31 -1.61
N LEU A 7 -1.20 13.18 -0.69
CA LEU A 7 0.18 13.20 -0.24
C LEU A 7 0.62 11.82 0.24
N ILE A 8 0.01 11.29 1.30
CA ILE A 8 0.41 10.02 1.90
C ILE A 8 0.36 8.86 0.88
N ARG A 9 -0.65 8.83 0.01
CA ARG A 9 -0.76 7.83 -1.06
C ARG A 9 0.41 7.91 -2.03
N THR A 10 0.71 9.10 -2.56
CA THR A 10 1.84 9.32 -3.49
C THR A 10 3.14 8.83 -2.88
N LEU A 11 3.37 9.08 -1.60
CA LEU A 11 4.60 8.70 -0.92
C LEU A 11 4.71 7.21 -0.73
N LEU A 12 3.61 6.57 -0.34
CA LEU A 12 3.54 5.12 -0.22
C LEU A 12 3.83 4.46 -1.57
N ALA A 13 3.21 4.93 -2.65
CA ALA A 13 3.43 4.40 -4.01
C ALA A 13 4.88 4.61 -4.48
N ASN A 14 5.44 5.81 -4.28
CA ASN A 14 6.84 6.12 -4.57
C ASN A 14 7.81 5.18 -3.83
N ARG A 15 7.64 5.06 -2.51
CA ARG A 15 8.54 4.26 -1.68
C ARG A 15 8.48 2.78 -2.07
N CYS A 16 7.28 2.27 -2.35
CA CYS A 16 7.08 0.93 -2.89
C CYS A 16 7.77 0.75 -4.25
N LEU A 17 7.63 1.70 -5.19
CA LEU A 17 8.29 1.66 -6.50
C LEU A 17 9.81 1.62 -6.35
N THR A 18 10.41 2.53 -5.56
CA THR A 18 11.87 2.59 -5.37
C THR A 18 12.40 1.29 -4.78
N GLN A 19 11.71 0.73 -3.77
CA GLN A 19 12.11 -0.52 -3.15
C GLN A 19 11.96 -1.71 -4.13
N TYR A 20 10.89 -1.72 -4.93
CA TYR A 20 10.66 -2.70 -5.99
C TYR A 20 11.80 -2.68 -7.01
N GLN A 21 12.08 -1.52 -7.61
CA GLN A 21 13.16 -1.35 -8.57
C GLN A 21 14.53 -1.73 -7.99
N SER A 22 14.79 -1.38 -6.72
CA SER A 22 16.04 -1.75 -6.05
C SER A 22 16.20 -3.26 -5.89
N ASN A 23 15.11 -3.97 -5.57
CA ASN A 23 15.14 -5.43 -5.40
C ASN A 23 15.30 -6.15 -6.75
N ILE A 24 14.61 -5.69 -7.79
CA ILE A 24 14.76 -6.23 -9.16
C ILE A 24 16.19 -6.00 -9.67
N PHE A 25 16.72 -4.78 -9.52
CA PHE A 25 18.09 -4.46 -9.92
C PHE A 25 19.13 -5.34 -9.21
N LYS A 26 18.93 -5.66 -7.93
CA LYS A 26 19.80 -6.58 -7.19
C LYS A 26 19.73 -8.00 -7.74
N LYS A 27 18.55 -8.48 -8.08
CA LYS A 27 18.32 -9.82 -8.66
C LYS A 27 18.96 -9.93 -10.05
N GLU A 28 18.78 -8.95 -10.93
CA GLU A 28 19.40 -8.94 -12.26
C GLU A 28 20.92 -8.85 -12.24
N LYS A 29 21.49 -8.13 -11.28
CA LYS A 29 22.94 -8.09 -11.09
C LYS A 29 23.52 -9.48 -10.78
N GLU A 30 22.71 -10.40 -10.29
CA GLU A 30 23.09 -11.80 -10.06
C GLU A 30 22.81 -12.68 -11.30
N GLU A 31 21.92 -12.28 -12.20
CA GLU A 31 21.41 -13.08 -13.33
C GLU A 31 21.93 -12.66 -14.73
N GLU A 32 22.68 -11.55 -14.86
CA GLU A 32 23.25 -11.02 -16.13
C GLU A 32 22.20 -10.80 -17.25
N GLU A 33 21.01 -10.26 -16.93
CA GLU A 33 19.99 -9.91 -17.93
C GLU A 33 20.21 -8.51 -18.55
N ASP A 34 19.90 -8.37 -19.85
CA ASP A 34 20.18 -7.18 -20.67
C ASP A 34 19.03 -6.14 -20.74
N ASP A 35 17.81 -6.44 -20.25
CA ASP A 35 16.67 -5.51 -20.30
C ASP A 35 15.92 -5.35 -18.95
N PHE A 36 16.42 -4.42 -18.12
CA PHE A 36 15.81 -4.02 -16.85
C PHE A 36 14.33 -3.62 -16.98
N GLY A 37 13.91 -3.06 -18.12
CA GLY A 37 12.53 -2.63 -18.34
C GLY A 37 11.56 -3.81 -18.44
N GLU A 38 11.96 -4.86 -19.17
CA GLU A 38 11.19 -6.11 -19.26
C GLU A 38 11.15 -6.85 -17.92
N SER A 39 12.27 -6.88 -17.20
CA SER A 39 12.37 -7.55 -15.91
C SER A 39 11.57 -6.86 -14.80
N LEU A 40 11.42 -5.53 -14.85
CA LEU A 40 10.48 -4.79 -14.00
C LEU A 40 9.01 -5.19 -14.23
N LEU A 41 8.61 -5.51 -15.46
CA LEU A 41 7.24 -5.92 -15.76
C LEU A 41 7.01 -7.41 -15.51
N SER A 42 7.99 -8.26 -15.80
CA SER A 42 7.87 -9.72 -15.64
C SER A 42 7.76 -10.15 -14.17
N ASN A 43 8.37 -9.39 -13.25
CA ASN A 43 8.34 -9.68 -11.82
C ASN A 43 7.19 -8.94 -11.07
N ILE A 44 6.31 -8.20 -11.76
CA ILE A 44 5.30 -7.36 -11.10
C ILE A 44 4.27 -8.17 -10.31
N GLU A 45 4.07 -9.44 -10.71
CA GLU A 45 3.14 -10.37 -10.07
C GLU A 45 3.80 -11.23 -8.98
N ASP A 46 5.08 -11.01 -8.67
CA ASP A 46 5.78 -11.74 -7.60
C ASP A 46 5.27 -11.32 -6.21
N SER A 47 4.38 -12.15 -5.67
CA SER A 47 3.77 -11.90 -4.36
C SER A 47 4.76 -11.92 -3.19
N GLU A 48 5.86 -12.68 -3.26
CA GLU A 48 6.85 -12.76 -2.17
C GLU A 48 7.77 -11.54 -2.17
N LEU A 49 8.11 -11.02 -3.35
CA LEU A 49 8.78 -9.74 -3.50
C LEU A 49 7.96 -8.62 -2.87
N TRP A 50 6.66 -8.54 -3.18
CA TRP A 50 5.76 -7.55 -2.61
C TRP A 50 5.59 -7.68 -1.10
N ARG A 51 5.48 -8.91 -0.58
CA ARG A 51 5.47 -9.15 0.88
C ARG A 51 6.72 -8.58 1.54
N THR A 52 7.88 -8.83 0.96
CA THR A 52 9.15 -8.31 1.46
C THR A 52 9.17 -6.78 1.46
N ILE A 53 8.68 -6.14 0.41
CA ILE A 53 8.56 -4.67 0.32
C ILE A 53 7.65 -4.12 1.42
N PHE A 54 6.46 -4.70 1.63
CA PHE A 54 5.52 -4.25 2.66
C PHE A 54 5.93 -4.56 4.11
N MET A 55 6.98 -5.38 4.30
CA MET A 55 7.61 -5.59 5.61
C MET A 55 8.60 -4.48 5.99
N ASP A 56 9.02 -3.63 5.04
CA ASP A 56 9.83 -2.46 5.36
C ASP A 56 9.10 -1.54 6.34
N ARG A 57 9.80 -1.12 7.40
CA ARG A 57 9.22 -0.35 8.50
C ARG A 57 8.64 1.00 8.03
N SER A 58 9.30 1.66 7.08
CA SER A 58 8.84 2.96 6.57
C SER A 58 7.56 2.79 5.75
N ILE A 59 7.51 1.78 4.87
CA ILE A 59 6.33 1.44 4.07
C ILE A 59 5.17 1.01 4.96
N ASN A 60 5.43 0.18 5.97
CA ASN A 60 4.39 -0.30 6.87
C ASN A 60 3.76 0.84 7.68
N THR A 61 4.58 1.78 8.16
CA THR A 61 4.10 2.97 8.88
C THR A 61 3.20 3.83 8.00
N LEU A 62 3.64 4.13 6.77
CA LEU A 62 2.86 4.88 5.79
C LEU A 62 1.55 4.17 5.43
N LEU A 63 1.59 2.85 5.25
CA LEU A 63 0.42 2.03 4.98
C LEU A 63 -0.62 2.10 6.10
N GLN A 64 -0.19 2.01 7.36
CA GLN A 64 -1.08 2.14 8.51
C GLN A 64 -1.71 3.52 8.59
N HIS A 65 -0.92 4.57 8.32
CA HIS A 65 -1.41 5.94 8.31
C HIS A 65 -2.43 6.16 7.21
N TYR A 66 -2.11 5.73 5.98
CA TYR A 66 -3.00 5.79 4.85
C TYR A 66 -4.33 5.07 5.13
N ALA A 67 -4.28 3.85 5.69
CA ALA A 67 -5.47 3.09 6.05
C ALA A 67 -6.37 3.79 7.09
N ASN A 68 -5.83 4.69 7.91
CA ASN A 68 -6.59 5.42 8.91
C ASN A 68 -7.21 6.71 8.36
N ILE A 69 -6.61 7.32 7.34
CA ILE A 69 -7.05 8.61 6.77
C ILE A 69 -7.80 8.44 5.45
N MET A 70 -7.75 7.26 4.83
CA MET A 70 -8.40 6.98 3.55
C MET A 70 -9.90 7.14 3.68
N THR A 71 -10.47 8.07 2.92
CA THR A 71 -11.92 8.30 2.86
C THR A 71 -12.55 7.76 1.58
N THR A 72 -11.71 7.42 0.61
CA THR A 72 -12.10 6.96 -0.71
C THR A 72 -12.22 5.44 -0.77
N THR A 73 -13.14 4.93 -1.60
CA THR A 73 -13.29 3.49 -1.85
C THR A 73 -12.29 3.07 -2.91
N ILE A 74 -11.56 1.97 -2.68
CA ILE A 74 -10.68 1.37 -3.69
C ILE A 74 -11.53 0.77 -4.81
N THR A 75 -11.42 1.32 -6.01
CA THR A 75 -12.14 0.85 -7.21
C THR A 75 -11.27 0.00 -8.13
N HIS A 76 -9.95 0.19 -8.10
CA HIS A 76 -8.99 -0.53 -8.94
C HIS A 76 -7.96 -1.25 -8.07
N SER A 77 -7.67 -2.52 -8.37
CA SER A 77 -6.66 -3.29 -7.65
C SER A 77 -6.12 -4.41 -8.51
N LEU A 78 -4.90 -4.85 -8.21
CA LEU A 78 -4.31 -6.05 -8.79
C LEU A 78 -4.23 -7.12 -7.70
N PRO A 79 -4.90 -8.28 -7.84
CA PRO A 79 -5.02 -9.26 -6.75
C PRO A 79 -3.74 -10.12 -6.57
N ILE A 80 -2.60 -9.46 -6.37
CA ILE A 80 -1.29 -10.12 -6.20
C ILE A 80 -1.16 -10.72 -4.80
N LEU A 81 -1.54 -9.95 -3.78
CA LEU A 81 -1.63 -10.44 -2.42
C LEU A 81 -3.01 -11.07 -2.21
N ALA A 82 -3.02 -12.35 -1.84
CA ALA A 82 -4.25 -13.07 -1.55
C ALA A 82 -5.02 -12.40 -0.40
N ILE A 83 -6.25 -11.98 -0.69
CA ILE A 83 -7.19 -11.49 0.32
C ILE A 83 -7.91 -12.72 0.87
N PRO A 84 -7.72 -13.09 2.15
CA PRO A 84 -8.39 -14.24 2.72
C PRO A 84 -9.89 -14.02 2.72
N THR A 85 -10.65 -15.07 2.43
CA THR A 85 -12.09 -15.10 2.64
C THR A 85 -12.43 -14.98 4.12
N PHE A 86 -13.68 -14.63 4.43
CA PHE A 86 -14.16 -14.61 5.82
C PHE A 86 -13.93 -15.96 6.51
N GLN A 87 -14.15 -17.08 5.81
CA GLN A 87 -13.93 -18.41 6.36
C GLN A 87 -12.46 -18.65 6.69
N GLU A 88 -11.54 -18.34 5.78
CA GLU A 88 -10.09 -18.48 6.00
C GLU A 88 -9.59 -17.59 7.15
N TYR A 89 -10.18 -16.40 7.31
CA TYR A 89 -9.91 -15.51 8.45
C TYR A 89 -10.35 -16.13 9.78
N ILE A 90 -11.56 -16.69 9.82
CA ILE A 90 -12.08 -17.39 11.01
C ILE A 90 -11.20 -18.61 11.34
N ASP A 91 -10.85 -19.41 10.34
CA ASP A 91 -10.06 -20.64 10.54
C ASP A 91 -8.64 -20.34 11.05
N LYS A 92 -8.06 -19.19 10.68
CA LYS A 92 -6.78 -18.72 11.24
C LYS A 92 -6.90 -18.28 12.70
N MET A 93 -8.00 -17.62 13.07
CA MET A 93 -8.25 -17.16 14.44
C MET A 93 -8.64 -18.31 15.38
N ILE A 94 -9.37 -19.30 14.86
CA ILE A 94 -10.05 -20.33 15.64
C ILE A 94 -9.88 -21.65 14.92
N ASN A 95 -8.97 -22.49 15.41
CA ASN A 95 -8.82 -23.84 14.91
C ASN A 95 -9.01 -24.86 16.04
N ILE A 96 -9.55 -26.04 15.72
CA ILE A 96 -9.84 -27.12 16.70
C ILE A 96 -8.57 -27.68 17.35
N ARG A 97 -7.40 -27.50 16.72
CA ARG A 97 -6.10 -27.89 17.27
C ARG A 97 -5.58 -26.91 18.34
N THR A 98 -5.97 -25.63 18.27
CA THR A 98 -5.60 -24.58 19.24
C THR A 98 -6.69 -24.34 20.28
N LEU A 99 -7.95 -24.51 19.91
CA LEU A 99 -9.11 -24.39 20.79
C LEU A 99 -9.77 -25.75 20.94
N GLY A 100 -9.96 -26.20 22.18
CA GLY A 100 -10.60 -27.49 22.45
C GLY A 100 -12.03 -27.58 21.90
N PRO A 101 -12.61 -28.79 21.78
CA PRO A 101 -13.94 -28.99 21.20
C PRO A 101 -15.05 -28.14 21.84
N SER A 102 -14.95 -27.90 23.15
CA SER A 102 -15.89 -27.05 23.91
C SER A 102 -15.83 -25.58 23.49
N ASP A 103 -14.63 -25.04 23.29
CA ASP A 103 -14.45 -23.63 22.91
C ASP A 103 -14.86 -23.39 21.46
N TYR A 104 -14.59 -24.37 20.59
CA TYR A 104 -15.10 -24.35 19.22
C TYR A 104 -16.63 -24.35 19.17
N GLN A 105 -17.30 -25.20 19.97
CA GLN A 105 -18.76 -25.21 20.05
C GLN A 105 -19.33 -23.90 20.60
N ARG A 106 -18.68 -23.31 21.62
CA ARG A 106 -19.06 -21.98 22.13
C ARG A 106 -18.93 -20.90 21.06
N PHE A 107 -17.85 -20.91 20.28
CA PHE A 107 -17.70 -19.98 19.17
C PHE A 107 -18.81 -20.14 18.12
N VAL A 108 -19.11 -21.37 17.70
CA VAL A 108 -20.20 -21.65 16.74
C VAL A 108 -21.55 -21.17 17.27
N GLN A 109 -21.80 -21.29 18.58
CA GLN A 109 -22.99 -20.73 19.22
C GLN A 109 -22.98 -19.20 19.21
N SER A 110 -21.85 -18.57 19.56
CA SER A 110 -21.70 -17.10 19.52
C SER A 110 -21.88 -16.53 18.11
N MET A 111 -21.48 -17.24 17.05
CA MET A 111 -21.69 -16.81 15.66
C MET A 111 -23.18 -16.70 15.25
N LYS A 112 -24.10 -17.30 16.02
CA LYS A 112 -25.55 -17.14 15.83
C LYS A 112 -26.06 -15.82 16.43
N ASP A 113 -25.33 -15.23 17.37
CA ASP A 113 -25.65 -13.92 17.90
C ASP A 113 -25.30 -12.83 16.87
N GLN A 114 -26.26 -11.94 16.61
CA GLN A 114 -26.12 -10.92 15.57
C GLN A 114 -25.05 -9.89 15.92
N THR A 115 -24.91 -9.52 17.20
CA THR A 115 -23.93 -8.54 17.67
C THR A 115 -22.53 -9.11 17.53
N PHE A 116 -22.32 -10.35 17.99
CA PHE A 116 -21.06 -11.05 17.85
C PHE A 116 -20.65 -11.20 16.39
N ARG A 117 -21.58 -11.65 15.53
CA ARG A 117 -21.32 -11.80 14.09
C ARG A 117 -20.93 -10.46 13.45
N ARG A 118 -21.66 -9.38 13.76
CA ARG A 118 -21.33 -8.05 13.23
C ARG A 118 -19.92 -7.61 13.65
N ASN A 119 -19.58 -7.77 14.92
CA ASN A 119 -18.25 -7.44 15.43
C ASN A 119 -17.14 -8.28 14.77
N MET A 120 -17.40 -9.55 14.44
CA MET A 120 -16.46 -10.40 13.71
C MET A 120 -16.30 -9.96 12.25
N THR A 121 -17.39 -9.59 11.59
CA THR A 121 -17.36 -9.03 10.24
C THR A 121 -16.58 -7.72 10.20
N GLU A 122 -16.82 -6.79 11.12
CA GLU A 122 -16.09 -5.51 11.21
C GLU A 122 -14.58 -5.73 11.40
N LYS A 123 -14.19 -6.71 12.22
CA LYS A 123 -12.77 -7.08 12.40
C LYS A 123 -12.16 -7.69 11.15
N TYR A 124 -12.92 -8.51 10.43
CA TYR A 124 -12.49 -9.09 9.16
C TYR A 124 -12.31 -7.99 8.10
N GLU A 125 -13.30 -7.11 7.93
CA GLU A 125 -13.25 -5.99 6.98
C GLU A 125 -12.03 -5.11 7.24
N LYS A 126 -11.77 -4.76 8.52
CA LYS A 126 -10.57 -4.01 8.89
C LYS A 126 -9.27 -4.75 8.57
N ALA A 127 -9.24 -6.07 8.74
CA ALA A 127 -8.05 -6.88 8.45
C ALA A 127 -7.76 -6.95 6.94
N ILE A 128 -8.78 -7.17 6.11
CA ILE A 128 -8.61 -7.28 4.65
C ILE A 128 -8.42 -5.92 3.97
N PHE A 129 -8.88 -4.83 4.58
CA PHE A 129 -8.76 -3.48 4.01
C PHE A 129 -7.30 -3.08 3.78
N GLN A 130 -6.39 -3.44 4.70
CA GLN A 130 -4.97 -3.20 4.47
C GLN A 130 -4.42 -3.97 3.28
N ASP A 131 -4.86 -5.20 3.05
CA ASP A 131 -4.41 -5.99 1.89
C ASP A 131 -5.03 -5.46 0.58
N GLN A 132 -6.25 -4.92 0.62
CA GLN A 132 -6.84 -4.19 -0.50
C GLN A 132 -6.02 -2.95 -0.86
N ILE A 133 -5.59 -2.16 0.12
CA ILE A 133 -4.71 -1.01 -0.09
C ILE A 133 -3.39 -1.46 -0.73
N LYS A 134 -2.76 -2.52 -0.23
CA LYS A 134 -1.50 -3.03 -0.81
C LYS A 134 -1.68 -3.41 -2.28
N ASN A 135 -2.72 -4.16 -2.62
CA ASN A 135 -3.05 -4.54 -3.99
C ASN A 135 -3.36 -3.34 -4.90
N HIS A 136 -3.95 -2.28 -4.33
CA HIS A 136 -4.15 -1.02 -5.03
C HIS A 136 -2.82 -0.29 -5.30
N ILE A 137 -1.92 -0.23 -4.32
CA ILE A 137 -0.58 0.37 -4.51
C ILE A 137 0.22 -0.39 -5.58
N ILE A 138 0.17 -1.73 -5.59
CA ILE A 138 0.80 -2.54 -6.63
C ILE A 138 0.24 -2.19 -8.02
N TYR A 139 -1.08 -2.01 -8.12
CA TYR A 139 -1.73 -1.58 -9.36
C TYR A 139 -1.22 -0.21 -9.83
N ILE A 140 -1.11 0.79 -8.94
CA ILE A 140 -0.54 2.11 -9.26
C ILE A 140 0.90 1.96 -9.79
N VAL A 141 1.74 1.17 -9.11
CA VAL A 141 3.12 0.92 -9.53
C VAL A 141 3.17 0.26 -10.91
N ARG A 142 2.33 -0.73 -11.16
CA ARG A 142 2.23 -1.40 -12.48
C ARG A 142 1.87 -0.42 -13.59
N LEU A 143 0.85 0.42 -13.37
CA LEU A 143 0.46 1.43 -14.36
C LEU A 143 1.61 2.39 -14.65
N TYR A 144 2.30 2.86 -13.62
CA TYR A 144 3.47 3.72 -13.76
C TYR A 144 4.57 3.05 -14.61
N LEU A 145 4.92 1.80 -14.30
CA LEU A 145 5.93 1.06 -15.06
C LEU A 145 5.53 0.90 -16.53
N LEU A 146 4.31 0.47 -16.81
CA LEU A 146 3.79 0.32 -18.18
C LEU A 146 3.83 1.63 -18.98
N PHE A 147 3.58 2.76 -18.32
CA PHE A 147 3.64 4.09 -18.93
C PHE A 147 5.08 4.46 -19.32
N HIS A 148 6.05 4.08 -18.49
CA HIS A 148 7.46 4.44 -18.69
C HIS A 148 8.28 3.41 -19.49
N THR A 149 7.83 2.16 -19.67
CA THR A 149 8.57 1.10 -20.39
C THR A 149 8.12 0.89 -21.86
N LYS A 150 7.58 1.94 -22.52
CA LYS A 150 7.13 1.94 -23.93
C LYS A 150 5.92 1.05 -24.29
N TYR A 151 5.20 0.52 -23.29
CA TYR A 151 3.89 -0.15 -23.49
C TYR A 151 2.69 0.82 -23.44
N SER A 152 2.92 2.12 -23.61
CA SER A 152 1.92 3.21 -23.51
C SER A 152 0.72 3.09 -24.45
N ASN A 153 0.77 2.21 -25.44
CA ASN A 153 -0.27 2.04 -26.46
C ASN A 153 -1.49 1.24 -25.98
N TYR A 154 -1.51 0.76 -24.73
CA TYR A 154 -2.54 -0.15 -24.22
C TYR A 154 -3.30 0.35 -22.99
N PHE A 155 -3.26 1.66 -22.70
CA PHE A 155 -4.10 2.22 -21.64
C PHE A 155 -5.48 2.58 -22.19
N THR A 156 -6.51 2.22 -21.44
CA THR A 156 -7.84 2.79 -21.58
C THR A 156 -7.83 4.28 -21.23
N THR A 157 -8.84 5.02 -21.70
CA THR A 157 -9.02 6.43 -21.30
C THR A 157 -9.09 6.60 -19.79
N ASP A 158 -9.74 5.65 -19.10
CA ASP A 158 -9.87 5.66 -17.64
C ASP A 158 -8.51 5.45 -16.96
N GLU A 159 -7.67 4.55 -17.46
CA GLU A 159 -6.30 4.36 -16.94
C GLU A 159 -5.38 5.56 -17.23
N MET A 160 -5.57 6.25 -18.35
CA MET A 160 -4.83 7.48 -18.66
C MET A 160 -5.24 8.63 -17.74
N CYS A 161 -6.54 8.81 -17.48
CA CYS A 161 -7.04 9.78 -16.49
C CYS A 161 -6.55 9.42 -15.09
N TYR A 162 -6.61 8.14 -14.73
CA TYR A 162 -6.10 7.63 -13.47
C TYR A 162 -4.58 7.88 -13.34
N LEU A 163 -3.77 7.63 -14.36
CA LEU A 163 -2.35 7.99 -14.35
C LEU A 163 -2.14 9.51 -14.20
N ALA A 164 -2.92 10.34 -14.88
CA ALA A 164 -2.78 11.80 -14.77
C ALA A 164 -3.14 12.33 -13.36
N GLU A 165 -4.09 11.71 -12.68
CA GLU A 165 -4.60 12.12 -11.37
C GLU A 165 -3.91 11.41 -10.19
N GLU A 166 -3.43 10.19 -10.40
CA GLU A 166 -3.07 9.22 -9.35
C GLU A 166 -1.68 8.62 -9.52
N ALA A 167 -0.97 8.91 -10.64
CA ALA A 167 0.42 8.50 -10.75
C ALA A 167 1.26 9.16 -9.65
N ILE A 168 2.45 8.57 -9.49
CA ILE A 168 3.57 8.97 -8.65
C ILE A 168 3.98 10.41 -9.00
N ASN A 169 3.17 11.37 -8.54
CA ASN A 169 3.29 12.79 -8.82
C ASN A 169 3.67 13.48 -7.51
N MET A 170 4.89 14.01 -7.45
CA MET A 170 5.42 14.70 -6.27
C MET A 170 4.91 16.14 -6.14
N ILE A 171 4.14 16.67 -7.11
CA ILE A 171 3.62 18.04 -7.08
C ILE A 171 2.78 18.30 -5.83
N PRO A 172 1.79 17.47 -5.45
CA PRO A 172 1.03 17.65 -4.21
C PRO A 172 1.90 17.68 -2.94
N TYR A 173 3.05 16.99 -2.94
CA TYR A 173 4.02 17.05 -1.84
C TYR A 173 4.68 18.43 -1.74
N PHE A 174 5.16 18.97 -2.87
CA PHE A 174 5.77 20.29 -2.89
C PHE A 174 4.76 21.41 -2.60
N GLU A 175 3.53 21.28 -3.09
CA GLU A 175 2.43 22.21 -2.78
C GLU A 175 2.11 22.21 -1.29
N HIS A 176 1.96 21.03 -0.68
CA HIS A 176 1.65 20.89 0.74
C HIS A 176 2.74 21.48 1.65
N ILE A 177 4.01 21.19 1.36
CA ILE A 177 5.16 21.75 2.09
C ILE A 177 5.20 23.28 1.96
N SER A 178 4.96 23.80 0.75
CA SER A 178 4.91 25.24 0.48
C SER A 178 3.76 25.92 1.22
N GLU A 179 2.56 25.32 1.26
CA GLU A 179 1.39 25.85 1.97
C GLU A 179 1.62 25.94 3.48
N LYS A 180 2.32 24.98 4.06
CA LYS A 180 2.68 24.95 5.49
C LYS A 180 3.88 25.84 5.84
N GLY A 181 4.53 26.46 4.84
CA GLY A 181 5.73 27.27 5.03
C GLY A 181 6.95 26.47 5.51
N TRP A 182 6.95 25.15 5.28
CA TRP A 182 8.07 24.29 5.62
C TRP A 182 9.10 24.40 4.50
N TYR A 183 10.29 24.91 4.79
CA TYR A 183 11.40 24.89 3.85
C TYR A 183 12.17 23.58 4.04
N LEU A 184 12.66 22.96 2.95
CA LEU A 184 13.37 21.67 3.01
C LEU A 184 14.53 21.67 4.01
N ASP A 185 15.21 22.81 4.14
CA ASP A 185 16.35 23.05 5.03
C ASP A 185 15.93 23.29 6.50
N ALA A 186 14.65 23.49 6.77
CA ALA A 186 14.10 23.80 8.09
C ALA A 186 13.21 22.69 8.68
N LEU A 187 12.92 21.62 7.91
CA LEU A 187 12.08 20.49 8.33
C LEU A 187 12.57 19.82 9.63
N ASP A 188 13.88 19.67 9.82
CA ASP A 188 14.44 19.05 11.03
C ASP A 188 14.19 19.85 12.31
N ASN A 189 13.86 21.14 12.17
CA ASN A 189 13.63 22.07 13.29
C ASN A 189 12.19 22.57 13.35
N ALA A 190 11.30 22.07 12.49
CA ALA A 190 9.90 22.46 12.49
C ALA A 190 9.21 21.91 13.76
N VAL A 191 8.53 22.80 14.49
CA VAL A 191 7.69 22.42 15.63
C VAL A 191 6.25 22.66 15.21
N THR A 192 5.46 21.60 15.14
CA THR A 192 4.08 21.65 14.63
C THR A 192 3.21 20.74 15.49
N ASP A 193 1.92 21.08 15.61
CA ASP A 193 0.93 20.21 16.26
C ASP A 193 0.64 18.93 15.43
N ASP A 194 1.08 18.90 14.17
CA ASP A 194 0.90 17.82 13.19
C ASP A 194 2.18 16.96 13.07
N GLN A 195 2.74 16.49 14.19
CA GLN A 195 4.03 15.78 14.23
C GLN A 195 4.11 14.57 13.28
N ILE A 196 3.00 13.86 13.07
CA ILE A 196 2.90 12.73 12.14
C ILE A 196 3.11 13.17 10.69
N GLU A 197 2.54 14.31 10.32
CA GLU A 197 2.64 14.90 8.97
C GLU A 197 4.06 15.43 8.73
N LEU A 198 4.68 16.01 9.77
CA LEU A 198 6.08 16.41 9.74
C LEU A 198 7.03 15.21 9.61
N ASP A 199 6.82 14.14 10.38
CA ASP A 199 7.62 12.91 10.33
C ASP A 199 7.52 12.24 8.95
N ALA A 200 6.34 12.28 8.32
CA ALA A 200 6.17 11.88 6.93
C ALA A 200 7.01 12.79 6.01
N CYS A 201 6.91 14.12 6.15
CA CYS A 201 7.68 15.11 5.37
C CYS A 201 9.20 14.91 5.45
N ILE A 202 9.74 14.69 6.65
CA ILE A 202 11.16 14.41 6.89
C ILE A 202 11.56 13.06 6.28
N THR A 203 10.72 12.04 6.43
CA THR A 203 10.96 10.72 5.82
C THR A 203 11.12 10.85 4.31
N ILE A 204 10.29 11.65 3.64
CA ILE A 204 10.34 11.84 2.18
C ILE A 204 11.59 12.59 1.74
N ARG A 205 11.98 13.64 2.47
CA ARG A 205 13.23 14.35 2.18
C ARG A 205 14.41 13.38 2.15
N ASN A 206 14.53 12.53 3.17
CA ASN A 206 15.62 11.56 3.30
C ASN A 206 15.53 10.40 2.28
N LEU A 207 14.43 10.29 1.52
CA LEU A 207 14.24 9.28 0.49
C LEU A 207 14.64 9.76 -0.91
N PHE A 208 14.69 11.07 -1.14
CA PHE A 208 14.87 11.68 -2.45
C PHE A 208 16.06 12.64 -2.55
N LEU A 209 16.63 13.07 -1.41
CA LEU A 209 17.81 13.94 -1.30
C LEU A 209 18.90 13.25 -0.47
#